data_AF-A0A848S7T3-F1
#
_entry.id   AF-A0A848S7T3-F1
#
_cell.length_a   1.000
_cell.length_b   1.000
_cell.length_c   1.000
_cell.angle_alpha   90.00
_cell.angle_beta   90.00
_cell.angle_gamma   90.00
#
_symmetry.space_group_name_H-M   'P 1'
#
loop_
_entity.id
_entity.type
_entity.pdbx_description
1 polymer ?
#
loop_
_entity_poly.entity_id
_entity_poly.type
_entity_poly.pdbx_seq_one_letter_code
_entity_poly.pdbx_strand_id
1 'polypeptide(L)' 'IYAYTRKNDNDNLLVLLNFTDHDSSITLSETNSINDTLINNYDSLKIDNETITLKPYQAIIVSLGL' A
#
# COMPACT_ATOMS: atom_id res chain seq x y z
N ILE A 1 -4.31 -1.94 -9.77
CA ILE A 1 -4.11 -2.16 -8.32
C ILE A 1 -5.46 -2.48 -7.69
N TYR A 2 -5.55 -3.54 -6.91
CA TYR A 2 -6.67 -3.80 -6.02
C TYR A 2 -6.29 -3.30 -4.62
N ALA A 3 -7.07 -2.36 -4.10
CA ALA A 3 -6.79 -1.68 -2.84
C ALA A 3 -8.02 -1.69 -1.95
N TYR A 4 -7.84 -1.95 -0.66
CA TYR A 4 -8.90 -1.85 0.34
C TYR A 4 -8.30 -1.63 1.73
N THR A 5 -9.09 -1.03 2.61
CA THR A 5 -8.72 -0.86 4.01
C THR A 5 -9.35 -1.95 4.87
N ARG A 6 -8.68 -2.28 5.98
CA ARG A 6 -9.22 -3.12 7.05
C ARG A 6 -9.05 -2.36 8.35
N LYS A 7 -10.12 -2.24 9.13
CA LYS A 7 -10.11 -1.55 10.42
C LYS A 7 -10.59 -2.48 11.52
N ASN A 8 -9.93 -2.44 12.67
CA ASN A 8 -10.40 -3.04 13.92
C ASN A 8 -10.00 -2.14 15.08
N ASP A 9 -10.93 -1.77 15.96
CA ASP A 9 -10.73 -0.87 17.12
C ASP A 9 -9.72 0.27 16.87
N ASN A 10 -8.44 0.03 17.17
CA ASN A 10 -7.33 0.99 17.08
C ASN A 10 -6.43 0.82 15.83
N ASP A 11 -6.57 -0.28 15.08
CA ASP A 11 -5.73 -0.60 13.93
C ASP A 11 -6.45 -0.25 12.62
N ASN A 12 -5.75 0.48 11.75
CA ASN A 12 -6.18 0.74 10.39
C ASN A 12 -5.09 0.26 9.43
N LEU A 13 -5.45 -0.64 8.52
CA LEU A 13 -4.54 -1.24 7.56
C LEU A 13 -4.97 -0.86 6.15
N LEU A 14 -3.99 -0.61 5.29
CA LEU A 14 -4.16 -0.50 3.85
C LEU A 14 -3.50 -1.70 3.18
N VAL A 15 -4.31 -2.44 2.42
CA VAL A 15 -3.87 -3.58 1.60
C VAL A 15 -3.84 -3.15 0.15
N LEU A 16 -2.70 -3.34 -0.51
CA LEU A 16 -2.46 -2.94 -1.89
C LEU A 16 -1.87 -4.12 -2.67
N LEU A 17 -2.53 -4.52 -3.74
CA LEU A 17 -2.17 -5.67 -4.56
C LEU A 17 -2.06 -5.26 -6.02
N ASN A 18 -0.91 -5.54 -6.65
CA ASN A 18 -0.78 -5.47 -8.09
C ASN A 18 -1.07 -6.85 -8.70
N PHE A 19 -2.16 -6.98 -9.46
CA PHE A 19 -2.52 -8.24 -10.14
C PHE A 19 -1.99 -8.31 -11.59
N THR A 20 -1.09 -7.41 -11.99
CA THR A 20 -0.52 -7.38 -13.33
C THR A 20 0.98 -7.69 -13.32
N ASP A 21 1.49 -7.99 -14.51
CA ASP A 21 2.89 -8.28 -14.81
C ASP A 21 3.75 -7.03 -15.08
N HIS A 22 3.20 -5.85 -14.86
CA HIS A 22 3.86 -4.56 -15.07
C HIS A 22 3.66 -3.65 -13.86
N ASP A 23 4.51 -2.62 -13.76
CA ASP A 23 4.37 -1.58 -12.73
C ASP A 23 2.99 -0.93 -12.82
N SER A 24 2.29 -0.86 -11.69
CA SER A 24 1.02 -0.17 -11.58
C SER A 24 1.10 0.91 -10.51
N SER A 25 0.40 2.02 -10.70
CA SER A 25 0.37 3.11 -9.73
C SER A 25 -1.05 3.48 -9.31
N ILE A 26 -1.19 3.98 -8.08
CA ILE A 26 -2.45 4.49 -7.54
C ILE A 26 -2.16 5.73 -6.68
N THR A 27 -2.99 6.75 -6.79
CA THR A 27 -2.92 7.95 -5.95
C THR A 27 -4.00 7.86 -4.88
N LEU A 28 -3.58 7.90 -3.61
CA LEU A 28 -4.44 7.79 -2.43
C LEU A 28 -4.03 8.81 -1.38
N SER A 29 -4.97 9.59 -0.86
CA SER A 29 -4.72 10.55 0.22
C SER A 29 -4.19 9.89 1.50
N GLU A 30 -4.59 8.63 1.74
CA GLU A 30 -4.21 7.79 2.86
C GLU A 30 -2.72 7.43 2.85
N THR A 31 -2.04 7.61 1.71
CA THR A 31 -0.58 7.42 1.58
C THR A 31 0.18 8.31 2.57
N ASN A 32 -0.31 9.52 2.83
CA ASN A 32 0.28 10.46 3.79
C ASN A 32 0.15 9.98 5.25
N SER A 33 -0.77 9.05 5.50
CA SER A 33 -1.01 8.46 6.83
C SER A 33 -0.28 7.13 7.01
N ILE A 34 0.51 6.66 6.04
CA ILE A 34 1.27 5.41 6.19
C ILE A 34 2.28 5.57 7.33
N ASN A 35 2.14 4.72 8.35
CA ASN A 35 3.04 4.68 9.50
C ASN A 35 4.15 3.64 9.29
N ASP A 36 3.78 2.37 9.09
CA ASP A 36 4.73 1.26 8.96
C ASP A 36 4.34 0.29 7.84
N THR A 37 5.34 -0.33 7.23
CA THR A 37 5.15 -1.49 6.34
C THR A 37 5.15 -2.77 7.17
N LEU A 38 4.04 -3.51 7.13
CA LEU A 38 3.87 -4.74 7.93
C LEU A 38 4.30 -5.98 7.14
N ILE A 39 3.89 -6.07 5.88
CA ILE A 39 4.23 -7.18 4.97
C ILE A 39 4.50 -6.60 3.59
N ASN A 40 5.62 -6.97 2.98
CA ASN A 40 5.95 -6.67 1.60
C ASN A 40 6.66 -7.88 0.99
N ASN A 41 6.20 -8.35 -0.17
CA ASN A 41 6.86 -9.45 -0.88
C ASN A 41 8.05 -9.00 -1.74
N TYR A 42 8.37 -7.71 -1.73
CA TYR A 42 9.59 -7.11 -2.27
C TYR A 42 10.34 -6.36 -1.17
N ASP A 43 11.60 -5.97 -1.45
CA ASP A 43 12.46 -5.27 -0.48
C ASP A 43 12.06 -3.81 -0.21
N SER A 44 11.25 -3.21 -1.06
CA SER A 44 10.93 -1.77 -0.99
C SER A 44 9.54 -1.44 -1.52
N LEU A 45 8.97 -0.34 -1.02
CA LEU A 45 7.79 0.31 -1.58
C LEU A 45 8.19 1.67 -2.16
N LYS A 46 7.75 1.99 -3.39
CA LYS A 46 7.96 3.32 -3.98
C LYS A 46 6.75 4.19 -3.70
N ILE A 47 6.98 5.32 -3.04
CA ILE A 47 6.00 6.36 -2.76
C ILE A 47 6.55 7.68 -3.29
N ASP A 48 5.75 8.39 -4.09
CA ASP A 48 6.04 9.75 -4.56
C ASP A 48 4.79 10.62 -4.35
N ASN A 49 4.87 11.55 -3.39
CA ASN A 49 3.71 12.26 -2.84
C ASN A 49 2.61 11.27 -2.40
N GLU A 50 1.41 11.40 -2.94
CA GLU A 50 0.27 10.52 -2.66
C GLU A 50 0.20 9.30 -3.58
N THR A 51 1.20 9.11 -4.44
CA THR A 51 1.21 8.05 -5.45
C THR A 51 2.11 6.90 -5.04
N ILE A 52 1.51 5.72 -4.91
CA ILE A 52 2.21 4.47 -4.66
C ILE A 52 2.40 3.75 -5.98
N THR A 53 3.63 3.32 -6.28
CA THR A 53 3.93 2.45 -7.41
C THR A 53 4.28 1.05 -6.91
N LEU A 54 3.53 0.06 -7.38
CA LEU A 54 3.76 -1.35 -7.11
C LEU A 54 4.44 -2.02 -8.32
N LYS A 55 5.49 -2.80 -8.05
CA LYS A 55 6.13 -3.69 -9.03
C LYS A 55 5.17 -4.80 -9.51
N PRO A 56 5.48 -5.53 -10.59
CA PRO A 56 4.69 -6.69 -11.03
C PRO A 56 4.41 -7.62 -9.86
N TYR A 57 3.15 -7.97 -9.66
CA TYR A 57 2.73 -8.89 -8.58
C TYR A 57 3.14 -8.49 -7.14
N GLN A 58 3.52 -7.22 -6.91
CA GLN A 58 3.80 -6.74 -5.57
C GLN A 58 2.52 -6.65 -4.74
N ALA A 59 2.59 -7.23 -3.54
CA ALA A 59 1.56 -7.23 -2.53
C ALA A 59 2.14 -6.62 -1.26
N ILE A 60 1.49 -5.57 -0.76
CA ILE A 60 1.93 -4.87 0.44
C ILE A 60 0.76 -4.58 1.38
N ILE A 61 1.04 -4.70 2.68
CA ILE A 61 0.16 -4.31 3.77
C ILE A 61 0.91 -3.29 4.61
N VAL A 62 0.31 -2.11 4.78
CA VAL A 62 0.82 -1.03 5.63
C VAL A 62 -0.18 -0.69 6.72
N SER A 63 0.30 -0.23 7.87
CA SER A 63 -0.56 0.40 8.88
C SER A 63 -0.71 1.89 8.58
N LEU A 64 -1.89 2.43 8.86
CA LEU A 64 -2.19 3.85 8.77
C LEU A 64 -2.26 4.46 10.18
N GLY A 65 -1.54 5.54 10.41
CA GLY A 65 -1.69 6.41 11.58
C GLY A 65 -2.84 7.39 11.34
N LEU A 66 -3.84 7.37 12.23
CA LEU A 66 -4.89 8.39 12.30
C LEU A 66 -4.49 9.51 13.26
#